data_AF-A0A920T267-F1
#
_entry.id   AF-A0A920T267-F1
#
_cell.length_a   1.000
_cell.length_b   1.000
_cell.length_c   1.000
_cell.angle_alpha   90.00
_cell.angle_beta   90.00
_cell.angle_gamma   90.00
#
_symmetry.space_group_name_H-M   'P 1'
#
loop_
_entity.id
_entity.type
_entity.pdbx_description
1 polymer ?
#
loop_
_entity_poly.entity_id
_entity_poly.type
_entity_poly.pdbx_seq_one_letter_code
_entity_poly.pdbx_strand_id
1 'polypeptide(L)' 'MGHMGDIQHPDVQEKINDSMSRIVAAGRNAGALATNENVASYTEMGVRFFMTGAGPWIANGFNEFVANANAAK' A
#
# COMPACT_ATOMS: atom_id res chain seq x y z
N MET A 1 -2.50 -1.98 -19.04
CA MET A 1 -1.02 -1.89 -19.11
C MET A 1 -0.33 -3.19 -19.54
N GLY A 2 -0.99 -4.36 -19.61
CA GLY A 2 -0.33 -5.59 -20.04
C GLY A 2 0.52 -6.31 -18.97
N HIS A 3 0.57 -5.77 -17.75
CA HIS A 3 1.35 -6.28 -16.61
C HIS A 3 0.44 -6.97 -15.58
N MET A 4 -0.21 -8.08 -15.97
CA MET A 4 -1.11 -8.79 -15.05
C MET A 4 -0.33 -9.40 -13.88
N GLY A 5 -0.73 -9.09 -12.65
CA GLY A 5 -0.07 -9.55 -11.43
C GLY A 5 1.15 -8.74 -11.01
N ASP A 6 1.75 -7.97 -11.92
CA ASP A 6 2.85 -7.05 -11.61
C ASP A 6 2.33 -5.63 -11.36
N ILE A 7 1.86 -5.42 -10.14
CA ILE A 7 1.35 -4.12 -9.70
C ILE A 7 2.47 -3.09 -9.50
N GLN A 8 3.73 -3.51 -9.42
CA GLN A 8 4.88 -2.63 -9.18
C GLN A 8 5.52 -2.13 -10.47
N HIS A 9 5.07 -2.61 -11.64
CA HIS A 9 5.55 -2.14 -12.92
C HIS A 9 5.41 -0.60 -13.03
N PRO A 10 6.46 0.13 -13.51
CA PRO A 10 6.45 1.59 -13.60
C PRO A 10 5.21 2.17 -14.30
N ASP A 11 4.83 1.59 -15.43
CA ASP A 11 3.62 1.98 -16.17
C ASP A 11 2.33 1.87 -15.34
N VAL A 12 2.23 0.86 -14.47
CA VAL A 12 1.06 0.67 -13.60
C VAL A 12 1.07 1.70 -12.49
N GLN A 13 2.23 1.92 -11.86
CA GLN A 13 2.41 2.94 -10.82
C GLN A 13 2.12 4.36 -11.33
N GLU A 14 2.59 4.70 -12.53
CA GLU A 14 2.32 5.98 -13.17
C GLU A 14 0.81 6.22 -13.31
N LYS A 15 0.06 5.22 -13.81
CA LYS A 15 -1.40 5.36 -13.98
C LYS A 15 -2.16 5.40 -12.67
N ILE A 16 -1.71 4.69 -11.64
CA ILE A 16 -2.25 4.82 -10.29
C ILE A 16 -2.07 6.26 -9.78
N ASN A 17 -0.85 6.79 -9.89
CA ASN A 17 -0.52 8.13 -9.38
C ASN A 17 -1.22 9.26 -10.15
N ASP A 18 -1.27 9.16 -11.48
CA ASP A 18 -2.03 10.10 -12.33
C ASP A 18 -3.52 10.12 -11.96
N SER A 19 -4.12 8.94 -11.81
CA SER A 19 -5.54 8.81 -11.48
C SER A 19 -5.85 9.44 -10.13
N MET A 20 -5.05 9.17 -9.10
CA MET A 20 -5.22 9.78 -7.77
C MET A 20 -5.07 11.30 -7.83
N SER A 21 -4.04 11.80 -8.53
CA SER A 21 -3.78 13.23 -8.69
C SER A 21 -4.95 13.96 -9.36
N ARG A 22 -5.55 13.36 -10.39
CA ARG A 22 -6.71 13.91 -11.09
C ARG A 22 -7.96 13.97 -10.22
N ILE A 23 -8.21 12.93 -9.41
CA ILE A 23 -9.35 12.91 -8.47
C ILE A 23 -9.18 13.99 -7.40
N VAL A 24 -7.98 14.11 -6.83
CA VAL A 24 -7.65 15.15 -5.83
C VAL A 24 -7.79 16.55 -6.44
N ALA A 25 -7.25 16.77 -7.65
CA ALA A 25 -7.34 18.04 -8.36
C ALA A 25 -8.80 18.45 -8.68
N ALA A 26 -9.69 17.47 -8.85
CA ALA A 26 -11.12 17.71 -9.02
C ALA A 26 -11.86 18.04 -7.70
N GLY A 27 -11.15 18.19 -6.58
CA GLY A 27 -11.72 18.46 -5.25
C GLY A 27 -12.49 17.27 -4.67
N ARG A 28 -12.19 16.04 -5.11
CA ARG A 28 -12.82 14.81 -4.64
C ARG A 28 -11.86 14.00 -3.78
N ASN A 29 -12.42 13.10 -2.96
CA ASN A 29 -11.62 12.21 -2.12
C ASN A 29 -11.15 11.01 -2.94
N ALA A 30 -9.86 10.99 -3.29
CA ALA A 30 -9.22 9.80 -3.84
C ALA A 30 -9.15 8.70 -2.78
N GLY A 31 -9.32 7.45 -3.22
CA GLY A 31 -9.13 6.27 -2.39
C GLY A 31 -8.19 5.25 -3.03
N ALA A 32 -7.49 4.48 -2.19
CA ALA A 32 -6.47 3.52 -2.63
C ALA A 32 -6.38 2.30 -1.72
N LEU A 33 -5.92 1.19 -2.29
CA LEU A 33 -5.35 0.10 -1.51
C LEU A 33 -3.96 0.53 -1.03
N ALA A 34 -3.72 0.45 0.27
CA ALA A 34 -2.47 0.88 0.87
C ALA A 34 -1.83 -0.22 1.72
N THR A 35 -0.50 -0.20 1.74
CA THR A 35 0.37 -1.02 2.59
C THR A 35 1.21 -0.09 3.47
N ASN A 36 2.03 -0.66 4.34
CA ASN A 36 2.94 0.13 5.18
C ASN A 36 3.93 0.94 4.34
N GLU A 37 4.27 0.45 3.15
CA GLU A 37 5.30 1.03 2.29
C GLU A 37 4.80 2.24 1.49
N ASN A 38 3.49 2.34 1.22
CA ASN A 38 2.94 3.38 0.32
C ASN A 38 1.94 4.33 0.98
N VAL A 39 1.44 4.04 2.18
CA VAL A 39 0.40 4.86 2.81
C VAL A 39 0.85 6.30 3.04
N ALA A 40 2.12 6.52 3.38
CA ALA A 40 2.68 7.84 3.59
C ALA A 40 2.69 8.67 2.30
N SER A 41 3.23 8.13 1.22
CA SER A 41 3.31 8.83 -0.07
C SER A 41 1.92 9.12 -0.64
N TYR A 42 0.97 8.18 -0.55
CA TYR A 42 -0.40 8.44 -0.98
C TYR A 42 -1.09 9.51 -0.14
N THR A 43 -0.80 9.57 1.17
CA THR A 43 -1.32 10.63 2.04
C THR A 43 -0.78 12.00 1.63
N GLU A 44 0.52 12.10 1.32
CA GLU A 44 1.16 13.32 0.81
C GLU A 44 0.55 13.78 -0.51
N MET A 45 0.18 12.85 -1.40
CA MET A 45 -0.52 13.13 -2.67
C MET A 45 -1.96 13.64 -2.50
N GLY A 46 -2.51 13.63 -1.29
CA GLY A 46 -3.88 14.08 -1.04
C GLY A 46 -4.93 12.97 -0.99
N VAL A 47 -4.55 11.70 -1.02
CA VAL A 47 -5.48 10.57 -0.84
C VAL A 47 -5.99 10.53 0.59
N ARG A 48 -7.29 10.23 0.78
CA ARG A 48 -7.95 10.31 2.11
C ARG A 48 -8.78 9.09 2.49
N PHE A 49 -8.98 8.13 1.58
CA PHE A 49 -9.75 6.92 1.83
C PHE A 49 -8.91 5.68 1.55
N PHE A 50 -8.60 4.89 2.59
CA PHE A 50 -7.67 3.77 2.47
C PHE A 50 -8.32 2.46 2.88
N MET A 51 -8.02 1.41 2.11
CA MET A 51 -8.26 0.03 2.50
C MET A 51 -6.91 -0.68 2.60
N THR A 52 -6.71 -1.41 3.70
CA THR A 52 -5.49 -2.20 3.91
C THR A 52 -5.84 -3.59 4.45
N GLY A 53 -4.99 -4.57 4.17
CA GLY A 53 -5.17 -5.95 4.64
C GLY A 53 -4.38 -6.21 5.92
N ALA A 54 -5.00 -6.89 6.88
CA ALA A 54 -4.35 -7.24 8.15
C ALA A 54 -3.34 -8.41 8.04
N GLY A 55 -3.42 -9.21 6.98
CA GLY A 55 -2.62 -10.44 6.80
C GLY A 55 -1.10 -10.24 6.97
N PRO A 56 -0.47 -9.27 6.28
CA PRO A 56 0.96 -9.01 6.43
C PRO A 56 1.38 -8.65 7.87
N TRP A 57 0.56 -7.87 8.59
CA TRP A 57 0.87 -7.53 9.99
C TRP A 57 0.80 -8.75 10.90
N ILE A 58 -0.22 -9.59 10.72
CA ILE A 58 -0.37 -10.84 11.49
C ILE A 58 0.81 -11.77 11.19
N ALA A 59 1.19 -11.94 9.93
CA ALA A 59 2.32 -12.78 9.54
C ALA A 59 3.64 -12.26 10.13
N ASN A 60 3.89 -10.95 10.06
CA ASN A 60 5.09 -10.35 10.63
C ASN A 60 5.15 -10.54 12.15
N GLY A 61 4.05 -10.26 12.86
CA GLY A 61 3.99 -10.45 14.31
C GLY A 61 4.17 -11.91 14.72
N PHE A 62 3.59 -12.85 13.97
CA PHE A 62 3.81 -14.28 14.19
C PHE A 62 5.28 -14.68 14.01
N ASN A 63 5.93 -14.22 12.93
CA ASN A 63 7.33 -14.53 12.65
C ASN A 63 8.25 -13.97 13.73
N GLU A 64 8.01 -12.75 14.19
CA GLU A 64 8.76 -12.12 15.30
C GLU A 64 8.62 -12.93 16.60
N PHE A 65 7.39 -13.34 16.94
CA PHE A 65 7.14 -14.15 18.12
C PHE A 65 7.90 -15.48 18.08
N VAL A 66 7.85 -16.18 16.95
CA VAL A 66 8.58 -17.45 16.76
C VAL A 66 10.09 -17.25 16.86
N ALA A 67 10.62 -16.17 16.28
CA ALA A 67 12.05 -15.84 16.38
C ALA A 67 12.49 -15.64 17.83
N ASN A 68 11.72 -14.88 18.62
CA ASN A 68 11.99 -14.65 20.04
C ASN A 68 11.94 -15.95 20.85
N ALA A 69 10.97 -16.83 20.59
CA ALA A 69 10.86 -18.12 21.27
C ALA A 69 12.04 -19.06 20.98
N ASN A 70 12.60 -18.99 19.76
CA ASN A 70 13.76 -19.80 19.38
C ASN A 70 15.07 -19.24 19.92
N ALA A 71 15.21 -17.92 20.06
CA ALA A 71 16.42 -17.29 20.60
C ALA A 71 16.66 -17.58 22.09
N ALA A 72 15.62 -18.00 22.82
CA ALA A 72 15.70 -18.37 24.23
C ALA A 72 16.14 -19.83 24.47
N LYS A 73 16.39 -20.60 23.41
CA LYS A 73 16.91 -21.98 23.46
C LYS A 73 18.41 -21.98 23.17
#